data_AF-A0AAV6YTI9-F1
#
_entry.id   AF-A0AAV6YTI9-F1
#
_cell.length_a   1.000
_cell.length_b   1.000
_cell.length_c   1.000
_cell.angle_alpha   90.00
_cell.angle_beta   90.00
_cell.angle_gamma   90.00
#
_symmetry.space_group_name_H-M   'P 1'
#
loop_
_entity.id
_entity.type
_entity.pdbx_description
1 polymer ?
#
loop_
_entity_poly.entity_id
_entity_poly.type
_entity_poly.pdbx_seq_one_letter_code
_entity_poly.pdbx_strand_id
1 'polypeptide(L)'
;VTKDLKQYDNKIIECKFENNCWVFMRQRVDKSFPNAYETALAVCNSIQYPVTKEILFEFIDRCTGANQGQIGRNAMDPDAELMPPPPPKIPRVVN
;
A
#
# COMPACT_ATOMS: atom_id res chain seq x y z
N VAL A 1 -18.40 7.76 -26.51
CA VAL A 1 -19.04 7.87 -25.17
C VAL A 1 -20.23 6.93 -25.15
N THR A 2 -20.28 5.99 -24.20
CA THR A 2 -21.39 5.01 -24.08
C THR A 2 -22.68 5.71 -23.66
N LYS A 3 -23.85 5.17 -24.06
CA LYS A 3 -25.15 5.78 -23.74
C LYS A 3 -25.37 5.91 -22.22
N ASP A 4 -24.82 4.98 -21.44
CA ASP A 4 -24.97 4.90 -19.99
C ASP A 4 -24.23 6.01 -19.23
N LEU A 5 -23.23 6.66 -19.86
CA LEU A 5 -22.49 7.76 -19.26
C LEU A 5 -23.22 9.10 -19.35
N LYS A 6 -24.21 9.23 -20.24
CA LYS A 6 -24.92 10.51 -20.46
C LYS A 6 -25.62 11.02 -19.20
N GLN A 7 -26.09 10.13 -18.33
CA GLN A 7 -26.77 10.52 -17.09
C GLN A 7 -25.85 11.22 -16.07
N TYR A 8 -24.53 11.14 -16.25
CA TYR A 8 -23.54 11.76 -15.38
C TYR A 8 -23.00 13.09 -15.93
N ASP A 9 -23.62 13.64 -16.97
CA ASP A 9 -23.25 14.95 -17.48
C ASP A 9 -23.34 16.02 -16.38
N ASN A 10 -22.31 16.87 -16.29
CA ASN A 10 -22.12 17.84 -15.21
C ASN A 10 -22.08 17.26 -13.78
N LYS A 11 -21.84 15.94 -13.61
CA LYS A 11 -21.62 15.30 -12.31
C LYS A 11 -20.14 14.95 -12.13
N ILE A 12 -19.68 14.91 -10.88
CA ILE A 12 -18.35 14.43 -10.56
C ILE A 12 -18.39 12.91 -10.45
N ILE A 13 -17.50 12.25 -11.18
CA ILE A 13 -17.34 10.80 -11.21
C ILE A 13 -15.92 10.43 -10.79
N GLU A 14 -15.78 9.23 -10.24
CA GLU A 14 -14.50 8.59 -9.98
C GLU A 14 -14.24 7.54 -11.04
N CYS A 15 -13.00 7.49 -11.51
CA CYS A 15 -12.55 6.57 -12.54
C CYS A 15 -11.27 5.86 -12.07
N LYS A 16 -11.03 4.67 -12.63
CA LYS A 16 -9.74 3.96 -12.56
C LYS A 16 -9.12 3.89 -13.94
N PHE A 17 -7.80 3.74 -14.00
CA PHE A 17 -7.09 3.60 -15.26
C PHE A 17 -6.80 2.12 -15.54
N GLU A 18 -7.37 1.58 -16.63
CA GLU A 18 -7.21 0.18 -17.04
C GLU A 18 -7.12 0.12 -18.56
N ASN A 19 -6.25 -0.74 -19.10
CA ASN A 19 -6.08 -0.93 -20.55
C ASN A 19 -5.90 0.41 -21.31
N ASN A 20 -5.07 1.28 -20.76
CA ASN A 20 -4.76 2.60 -21.30
C ASN A 20 -5.97 3.55 -21.44
N CYS A 21 -7.05 3.28 -20.70
CA CYS A 21 -8.29 4.04 -20.72
C CYS A 21 -8.77 4.36 -19.29
N TRP A 22 -9.47 5.48 -19.12
CA TRP A 22 -10.21 5.75 -17.90
C TRP A 22 -11.56 5.03 -17.92
N VAL A 23 -11.79 4.20 -16.92
CA VAL A 23 -13.01 3.41 -16.74
C VAL A 23 -13.79 3.98 -15.56
N PHE A 24 -15.06 4.27 -15.78
CA PHE A 24 -15.97 4.74 -14.74
C PHE A 24 -16.05 3.74 -13.58
N MET A 25 -16.01 4.24 -12.35
CA MET A 25 -16.24 3.46 -11.14
C MET A 25 -17.57 3.81 -10.50
N ARG A 26 -17.73 5.07 -10.11
CA ARG A 26 -18.87 5.54 -9.32
C ARG A 26 -19.06 7.05 -9.45
N GLN A 27 -20.25 7.53 -9.11
CA GLN A 27 -20.49 8.96 -8.92
C GLN A 27 -20.00 9.42 -7.54
N ARG A 28 -19.40 10.62 -7.47
CA ARG A 28 -18.95 11.27 -6.24
C ARG A 28 -19.92 12.38 -5.84
N VAL A 29 -21.04 12.00 -5.23
CA VAL A 29 -22.05 12.95 -4.72
C VAL A 29 -21.57 13.72 -3.48
N ASP A 30 -20.53 13.20 -2.83
CA ASP A 30 -19.85 13.79 -1.68
C ASP A 30 -18.91 14.94 -2.07
N LYS A 31 -18.69 15.16 -3.38
CA LYS A 31 -17.77 16.16 -3.89
C LYS A 31 -18.51 17.25 -4.65
N SER A 32 -18.26 18.50 -4.25
CA SER A 32 -18.76 19.67 -4.98
C SER A 32 -17.85 20.08 -6.14
N PHE A 33 -16.56 19.71 -6.09
CA PHE A 33 -15.56 20.06 -7.11
C PHE A 33 -14.69 18.86 -7.49
N PRO A 34 -14.18 18.80 -8.73
CA PRO A 34 -13.15 17.83 -9.13
C PRO A 34 -11.89 17.94 -8.26
N ASN A 35 -11.01 16.94 -8.36
CA ASN A 35 -9.66 17.07 -7.80
C ASN A 35 -8.93 18.26 -8.44
N ALA A 36 -8.04 18.89 -7.69
CA ALA A 36 -7.12 19.88 -8.25
C ALA A 36 -6.26 19.26 -9.36
N TYR A 37 -5.84 20.09 -10.31
CA TYR A 37 -5.02 19.66 -11.43
C TYR A 37 -3.71 18.98 -10.97
N GLU A 38 -3.04 19.55 -9.98
CA GLU A 38 -1.81 18.97 -9.41
C GLU A 38 -2.02 17.58 -8.83
N THR A 39 -3.19 17.34 -8.20
CA THR A 39 -3.56 16.00 -7.72
C THR A 39 -3.75 15.03 -8.88
N ALA A 40 -4.35 15.46 -10.00
CA ALA A 40 -4.49 14.62 -11.18
C ALA A 40 -3.13 14.26 -11.80
N LEU A 41 -2.18 15.21 -11.86
CA LEU A 41 -0.81 14.94 -12.31
C LEU A 41 -0.08 13.95 -11.41
N ALA A 42 -0.17 14.12 -10.09
CA ALA A 42 0.42 13.18 -9.13
C ALA A 42 -0.13 11.76 -9.29
N VAL A 43 -1.46 11.63 -9.51
CA VAL A 43 -2.09 10.34 -9.82
C VAL A 43 -1.53 9.74 -11.11
N CYS A 44 -1.45 10.51 -12.20
CA CYS A 44 -0.84 10.05 -13.45
C CYS A 44 0.61 9.57 -13.26
N ASN A 45 1.42 10.32 -12.51
CA ASN A 45 2.80 9.93 -12.23
C ASN A 45 2.89 8.61 -11.44
N SER A 46 2.00 8.39 -10.46
CA SER A 46 1.94 7.13 -9.72
C SER A 46 1.53 5.92 -10.56
N ILE A 47 0.69 6.14 -11.58
CA ILE A 47 0.29 5.10 -12.54
C ILE A 47 1.46 4.79 -13.49
N GLN A 48 2.18 5.81 -13.94
CA GLN A 48 3.33 5.67 -14.84
C GLN A 48 4.52 4.99 -14.17
N TYR A 49 4.75 5.24 -12.87
CA TYR A 49 5.85 4.68 -12.09
C TYR A 49 5.31 3.95 -10.84
N PRO A 50 4.67 2.78 -11.02
CA PRO A 50 3.98 2.11 -9.93
C PRO A 50 4.97 1.50 -8.93
N VAL A 51 4.70 1.71 -7.64
CA VAL A 51 5.27 0.89 -6.56
C VAL A 51 4.31 -0.27 -6.33
N THR A 52 4.64 -1.44 -6.87
CA THR A 52 3.80 -2.64 -6.69
C THR A 52 3.98 -3.23 -5.29
N LYS A 53 3.07 -4.12 -4.88
CA LYS A 53 3.16 -4.81 -3.59
C LYS A 53 4.46 -5.60 -3.46
N GLU A 54 4.89 -6.24 -4.53
CA GLU A 54 6.09 -7.07 -4.59
C GLU A 54 7.34 -6.22 -4.43
N ILE A 55 7.44 -5.09 -5.16
CA ILE A 55 8.55 -4.13 -5.02
C ILE A 55 8.65 -3.63 -3.58
N LEU A 56 7.51 -3.28 -2.98
CA LEU A 56 7.44 -2.79 -1.61
C LEU A 56 7.87 -3.85 -0.59
N PHE A 57 7.36 -5.08 -0.71
CA PHE A 57 7.69 -6.17 0.20
C PHE A 57 9.17 -6.57 0.09
N GLU A 58 9.71 -6.69 -1.12
CA GLU A 58 11.13 -6.97 -1.34
C GLU A 58 12.01 -5.87 -0.72
N PHE A 59 11.60 -4.60 -0.86
CA PHE A 59 12.30 -3.49 -0.23
C PHE A 59 12.32 -3.61 1.30
N ILE A 60 11.17 -3.90 1.92
CA ILE A 60 11.07 -4.06 3.38
C ILE A 60 11.92 -5.26 3.86
N ASP A 61 11.86 -6.40 3.18
CA ASP A 61 12.62 -7.59 3.57
C ASP A 61 14.14 -7.35 3.51
N ARG A 62 14.61 -6.61 2.49
CA ARG A 62 16.01 -6.18 2.38
C ARG A 62 16.40 -5.22 3.50
N CYS A 63 15.55 -4.24 3.83
CA CYS A 63 15.82 -3.25 4.87
C CYS A 63 15.80 -3.84 6.29
N THR A 64 14.90 -4.77 6.55
CA THR A 64 14.76 -5.42 7.87
C THR A 64 15.78 -6.55 8.07
N GLY A 65 16.38 -7.05 6.99
CA GLY A 65 17.42 -8.08 7.03
C GLY A 65 16.87 -9.47 7.34
N ALA A 66 15.61 -9.75 6.97
CA ALA A 66 14.97 -11.05 7.21
C ALA A 66 15.72 -12.24 6.56
N ASN A 67 16.61 -11.98 5.61
CA ASN A 67 17.49 -12.97 4.95
C ASN A 67 18.92 -13.04 5.49
N GLN A 68 19.30 -12.20 6.48
CA GLN A 68 20.48 -12.48 7.28
C GLN A 68 20.04 -13.37 8.43
N GLY A 69 20.40 -14.65 8.32
CA GLY A 69 20.16 -15.64 9.35
C GLY A 69 20.45 -15.08 10.73
N GLN A 70 19.62 -15.51 11.69
CA GLN A 70 19.74 -15.27 13.12
C GLN A 70 21.20 -15.28 13.61
N ILE A 71 21.87 -14.13 13.55
CA ILE A 71 23.12 -13.88 14.25
C ILE A 71 22.92 -12.57 15.00
N GLY A 72 22.35 -12.69 16.20
CA GLY A 72 22.79 -11.90 17.35
C GLY A 72 22.47 -10.40 17.41
N ARG A 73 21.34 -9.90 16.89
CA ARG A 73 20.92 -8.50 17.20
C ARG A 73 20.37 -8.28 18.61
N ASN A 74 20.45 -9.28 19.50
CA ASN A 74 20.13 -9.11 20.92
C ASN A 74 21.39 -8.84 21.78
N ALA A 75 22.58 -8.74 21.19
CA ALA A 75 23.82 -8.61 21.94
C ALA A 75 24.29 -7.17 22.19
N MET A 76 23.57 -6.15 21.70
CA MET A 76 23.95 -4.74 21.85
C MET A 76 22.79 -3.85 22.28
N ASP A 77 21.95 -4.36 23.17
CA ASP A 77 21.07 -3.52 23.97
C ASP A 77 21.64 -3.50 25.41
N PRO A 78 22.17 -2.37 25.91
CA PRO A 78 22.71 -2.30 27.27
C PRO A 78 21.62 -2.53 28.34
N ASP A 79 20.35 -2.39 27.97
CA ASP A 79 19.21 -2.68 28.86
C ASP A 79 18.73 -4.15 28.72
N ALA A 80 19.38 -4.97 27.88
CA ALA A 80 19.03 -6.39 27.74
C ALA A 80 19.20 -7.18 29.05
N GLU A 81 20.12 -6.75 29.91
CA GLU A 81 20.31 -7.34 31.25
C GLU A 81 19.21 -6.93 32.25
N LEU A 82 18.46 -5.86 31.96
CA LEU A 82 17.35 -5.40 32.81
C LEU A 82 16.04 -6.13 32.52
N MET A 83 15.92 -6.79 31.35
CA MET A 83 14.72 -7.52 31.02
C MET A 83 14.72 -8.91 31.64
N PRO A 84 13.59 -9.37 32.22
CA PRO A 84 13.46 -10.75 32.65
C PRO A 84 13.63 -11.68 31.43
N PRO A 85 14.23 -12.88 31.62
CA PRO A 85 14.46 -13.80 30.53
C PRO A 85 13.13 -14.12 29.82
N PRO A 86 13.14 -14.27 28.48
CA PRO A 86 11.94 -14.60 27.75
C PRO A 86 11.37 -15.93 28.28
N PRO A 87 10.03 -16.03 28.44
CA PRO A 87 9.42 -17.26 28.90
C PRO A 87 9.82 -18.45 28.00
N PRO A 88 9.98 -19.65 28.58
CA PRO A 88 10.30 -20.85 27.80
C PRO A 88 9.29 -21.02 26.66
N LYS A 89 9.79 -21.28 25.45
CA LYS A 89 8.93 -21.53 24.29
C LYS A 89 8.06 -22.75 24.59
N ILE A 90 6.76 -22.55 24.75
CA ILE A 90 5.79 -23.63 24.90
C ILE A 90 5.86 -24.47 23.62
N PRO A 91 6.12 -25.79 23.69
CA PRO A 91 6.09 -26.65 22.53
C PRO A 91 4.72 -26.54 21.86
N ARG A 92 4.68 -26.18 20.56
CA ARG A 92 3.44 -26.30 19.78
C ARG A 92 3.11 -27.78 19.70
N VAL A 93 2.05 -28.20 20.39
CA VAL A 93 1.43 -29.51 20.18
C VAL A 93 0.83 -29.48 18.77
N VAL A 94 1.40 -30.27 17.88
CA VAL A 94 0.84 -30.52 16.54
C VAL A 94 -0.10 -31.71 16.70
N ASN A 95 -1.40 -31.49 16.53
CA ASN A 95 -2.38 -32.56 16.35
C ASN A 95 -2.45 -32.94 14.87
#